data_AF-A0A9P4VX87-F1
#
_entry.id   AF-A0A9P4VX87-F1
#
_cell.length_a   1.000
_cell.length_b   1.000
_cell.length_c   1.000
_cell.angle_alpha   90.00
_cell.angle_beta   90.00
_cell.angle_gamma   90.00
#
_symmetry.space_group_name_H-M   'P 1'
#
loop_
_entity.id
_entity.type
_entity.pdbx_description
1 polymer ?
#
loop_
_entity_poly.entity_id
_entity_poly.type
_entity_poly.pdbx_seq_one_letter_code
_entity_poly.pdbx_strand_id
1 'polypeptide(L)'
;MISGAKMIVNEFFNNNIEVKFVRLTWVDFLGALRTRIITKKRWLDLANGSNHYSLALNCLIIPISTAPCVSPKALKLRNCDQIGKVYDCAASRRADMPNFKQLPRLKVLMGFEIEFVLLDDVFNLATSIDRQNLIIFEEIIAALEISRIDVYYFHTEIAETIRTISIRHGIRVSMTPNLYLTVCKMETDSFLAGILQKVGSLCAFDMPNLDSYYRRKEPLNIRDCPILAGKLGVGEARRQLGKYGITEPMRPKLEVSLDSLKEDKECETWFGSELFAEYVKVKDKEVEHFSGMTEEQRRQKFLVYF
;
A
#
# COMPACT_ATOMS: atom_id res chain seq x y z
N MET A 1 6.13 7.66 29.83
CA MET A 1 5.38 6.46 29.42
C MET A 1 6.31 5.26 29.16
N ILE A 2 7.61 5.49 28.97
CA ILE A 2 8.75 4.53 28.89
C ILE A 2 8.62 3.22 29.70
N SER A 3 8.02 3.22 30.90
CA SER A 3 7.84 1.99 31.68
C SER A 3 6.98 0.92 30.98
N GLY A 4 5.95 1.31 30.21
CA GLY A 4 4.99 0.37 29.63
C GLY A 4 5.57 -0.51 28.52
N ALA A 5 6.19 0.10 27.50
CA ALA A 5 6.79 -0.64 26.38
C ALA A 5 7.92 -1.57 26.85
N LYS A 6 8.77 -1.10 27.77
CA LYS A 6 9.82 -1.90 28.41
C LYS A 6 9.25 -3.12 29.15
N MET A 7 8.15 -2.94 29.90
CA MET A 7 7.52 -4.04 30.64
C MET A 7 7.01 -5.13 29.70
N ILE A 8 6.23 -4.75 28.68
CA ILE A 8 5.67 -5.68 27.67
C ILE A 8 6.78 -6.46 26.95
N VAL A 9 7.87 -5.79 26.55
CA VAL A 9 8.99 -6.45 25.87
C VAL A 9 9.73 -7.43 26.78
N ASN A 10 9.94 -7.08 28.06
CA ASN A 10 10.55 -8.00 29.02
C ASN A 10 9.66 -9.21 29.30
N GLU A 11 8.35 -8.99 29.51
CA GLU A 11 7.37 -10.05 29.73
C GLU A 11 7.32 -11.03 28.55
N PHE A 12 7.23 -10.53 27.32
CA PHE A 12 7.32 -11.34 26.11
C PHE A 12 8.58 -12.21 26.10
N PHE A 13 9.75 -11.64 26.40
CA PHE A 13 11.02 -12.37 26.39
C PHE A 13 11.30 -13.27 27.59
N ASN A 14 10.55 -13.11 28.68
CA ASN A 14 10.55 -14.02 29.82
C ASN A 14 9.65 -15.23 29.53
N ASN A 15 8.53 -15.02 28.83
CA ASN A 15 7.60 -16.08 28.43
C ASN A 15 8.07 -16.86 27.19
N ASN A 16 8.96 -16.29 26.38
CA ASN A 16 9.51 -16.88 25.15
C ASN A 16 11.06 -16.81 25.20
N ILE A 17 11.66 -17.67 26.01
CA ILE A 17 13.10 -17.64 26.34
C ILE A 17 14.00 -18.02 25.15
N GLU A 18 13.48 -18.88 24.27
CA GLU A 18 14.11 -19.41 23.07
C GLU A 18 14.22 -18.40 21.92
N VAL A 19 13.46 -17.30 21.97
CA VAL A 19 13.50 -16.23 20.95
C VAL A 19 14.81 -15.46 21.03
N LYS A 20 15.75 -15.82 20.15
CA LYS A 20 17.07 -15.16 20.02
C LYS A 20 17.04 -13.90 19.15
N PHE A 21 16.09 -13.81 18.22
CA PHE A 21 15.99 -12.76 17.21
C PHE A 21 14.55 -12.24 17.07
N VAL A 22 14.42 -10.95 16.74
CA VAL A 22 13.15 -10.29 16.44
C VAL A 22 13.16 -9.81 15.00
N ARG A 23 12.05 -10.02 14.29
CA ARG A 23 11.83 -9.54 12.93
C ARG A 23 11.16 -8.17 12.97
N LEU A 24 11.95 -7.11 12.82
CA LEU A 24 11.44 -5.77 12.61
C LEU A 24 10.90 -5.65 11.18
N THR A 25 9.60 -5.40 11.06
CA THR A 25 8.91 -5.30 9.77
C THR A 25 8.21 -3.95 9.66
N TRP A 26 8.35 -3.26 8.53
CA TRP A 26 7.63 -2.02 8.23
C TRP A 26 7.31 -1.95 6.73
N VAL A 27 6.41 -1.05 6.35
CA VAL A 27 6.07 -0.76 4.95
C VAL A 27 6.65 0.61 4.60
N ASP A 28 7.24 0.73 3.41
CA ASP A 28 7.83 1.97 2.91
C ASP A 28 6.85 2.75 1.99
N PHE A 29 7.26 3.91 1.44
CA PHE A 29 6.36 4.76 0.64
C PHE A 29 5.84 4.14 -0.66
N LEU A 30 6.39 3.01 -1.08
CA LEU A 30 5.98 2.29 -2.29
C LEU A 30 5.18 1.02 -1.97
N GLY A 31 4.76 0.86 -0.71
CA GLY A 31 4.09 -0.36 -0.25
C GLY A 31 5.04 -1.54 -0.04
N ALA A 32 6.36 -1.36 -0.21
CA ALA A 32 7.29 -2.48 -0.10
C ALA A 32 7.50 -2.89 1.35
N LEU A 33 7.20 -4.16 1.66
CA LEU A 33 7.43 -4.75 2.98
C LEU A 33 8.93 -4.90 3.22
N ARG A 34 9.46 -4.12 4.16
CA ARG A 34 10.87 -4.15 4.57
C ARG A 34 11.02 -4.93 5.86
N THR A 35 12.07 -5.74 5.95
CA THR A 35 12.40 -6.55 7.12
C THR A 35 13.85 -6.31 7.53
N ARG A 36 14.12 -6.21 8.84
CA ARG A 36 15.43 -6.51 9.42
C ARG A 36 15.30 -7.49 10.58
N ILE A 37 16.27 -8.38 10.69
CA ILE A 37 16.41 -9.29 11.83
C ILE A 37 17.40 -8.64 12.81
N ILE A 38 17.00 -8.51 14.07
CA ILE A 38 17.82 -7.95 15.14
C ILE A 38 17.85 -8.90 16.34
N THR A 39 18.90 -8.83 17.15
CA THR A 39 19.06 -9.70 18.33
C THR A 39 18.12 -9.31 19.47
N LYS A 40 17.78 -10.26 20.34
CA LYS A 40 17.07 -10.03 21.62
C LYS A 40 17.67 -8.87 22.42
N LYS A 41 19.00 -8.81 22.51
CA LYS A 41 19.73 -7.69 23.14
C LYS A 41 19.42 -6.35 22.48
N ARG A 42 19.53 -6.24 21.14
CA ARG A 42 19.24 -4.98 20.44
C ARG A 42 17.79 -4.55 20.56
N TRP A 43 16.83 -5.50 20.59
CA TRP A 43 15.43 -5.20 20.86
C TRP A 43 15.23 -4.65 22.28
N LEU A 44 15.89 -5.23 23.28
CA LEU A 44 15.89 -4.70 24.65
C LEU A 44 16.54 -3.32 24.74
N ASP A 45 17.65 -3.06 24.05
CA ASP A 45 18.28 -1.73 24.03
C ASP A 45 17.36 -0.68 23.37
N LEU A 46 16.65 -1.06 22.31
CA LEU A 46 15.58 -0.24 21.73
C LEU A 46 14.44 -0.04 22.74
N ALA A 47 13.93 -1.10 23.37
CA ALA A 47 12.87 -1.06 24.39
C ALA A 47 13.16 -0.14 25.57
N ASN A 48 14.43 -0.08 25.99
CA ASN A 48 14.92 0.78 27.06
C ASN A 48 15.16 2.24 26.63
N GLY A 49 15.11 2.55 25.33
CA GLY A 49 15.53 3.84 24.80
C GLY A 49 17.04 4.11 24.89
N SER A 50 17.85 3.11 25.27
CA SER A 50 19.32 3.20 25.27
C SER A 50 19.91 3.11 23.86
N ASN A 51 19.08 2.76 22.86
CA ASN A 51 19.45 2.81 21.46
C ASN A 51 18.33 3.42 20.60
N HIS A 52 18.70 3.77 19.37
CA HIS A 52 17.77 4.24 18.34
C HIS A 52 17.85 3.33 17.11
N TYR A 53 16.84 3.41 16.25
CA TYR A 53 16.78 2.61 15.02
C TYR A 53 16.73 3.56 13.81
N SER A 54 17.88 3.78 13.19
CA SER A 54 17.97 4.62 12.00
C SER A 54 17.56 3.82 10.76
N LEU A 55 16.59 4.37 10.03
CA LEU A 55 16.34 4.02 8.65
C LEU A 55 17.14 4.97 7.76
N ALA A 56 17.89 4.41 6.81
CA ALA A 56 18.41 5.20 5.72
C ALA A 56 17.23 5.62 4.83
N LEU A 57 17.35 6.75 4.13
CA LEU A 57 16.24 7.30 3.34
C LEU A 57 15.76 6.30 2.25
N ASN A 58 16.67 5.50 1.70
CA ASN A 58 16.39 4.39 0.78
C ASN A 58 15.69 3.15 1.39
N CYS A 59 15.48 3.15 2.71
CA CYS A 59 14.68 2.16 3.44
C CYS A 59 13.25 2.67 3.73
N LEU A 60 12.98 3.93 3.40
CA LEU A 60 11.66 4.54 3.31
C LEU A 60 11.22 4.69 1.83
N ILE A 61 12.16 4.69 0.89
CA ILE A 61 11.97 4.90 -0.55
C ILE A 61 12.77 3.83 -1.32
N ILE A 62 12.18 2.98 -2.17
CA ILE A 62 13.01 2.30 -3.20
C ILE A 62 13.37 3.33 -4.26
N PRO A 63 14.67 3.57 -4.54
CA PRO A 63 15.06 4.43 -5.64
C PRO A 63 14.95 3.64 -6.94
N ILE A 64 13.85 3.82 -7.69
CA ILE A 64 13.75 3.23 -9.03
C ILE A 64 14.46 4.12 -10.09
N SER A 65 14.86 5.36 -9.73
CA SER A 65 15.46 6.32 -10.68
C SER A 65 16.65 7.18 -10.17
N THR A 66 17.15 7.03 -8.95
CA THR A 66 18.28 7.88 -8.49
C THR A 66 19.65 7.29 -8.83
N ALA A 67 20.36 7.95 -9.75
CA ALA A 67 21.83 7.98 -9.79
C ALA A 67 22.40 8.47 -8.43
N PRO A 68 23.70 8.27 -8.11
CA PRO A 68 24.20 8.26 -6.72
C PRO A 68 24.30 9.64 -6.00
N CYS A 69 23.62 10.67 -6.50
CA CYS A 69 23.73 12.06 -6.06
C CYS A 69 22.52 12.54 -5.21
N VAL A 70 22.19 11.81 -4.13
CA VAL A 70 21.31 12.30 -3.06
C VAL A 70 22.04 12.22 -1.71
N SER A 71 22.26 13.37 -1.07
CA SER A 71 23.00 13.47 0.20
C SER A 71 22.28 12.74 1.35
N PRO A 72 22.96 11.86 2.12
CA PRO A 72 22.32 11.03 3.13
C PRO A 72 22.04 11.81 4.43
N LYS A 73 21.00 12.64 4.46
CA LYS A 73 20.37 13.08 5.71
C LYS A 73 19.51 11.93 6.25
N ALA A 74 20.05 11.18 7.21
CA ALA A 74 19.35 10.04 7.82
C ALA A 74 18.20 10.51 8.74
N LEU A 75 17.01 9.95 8.55
CA LEU A 75 15.87 10.19 9.45
C LEU A 75 16.14 9.50 10.80
N LYS A 76 16.27 10.29 11.88
CA LYS A 76 16.54 9.77 13.23
C LYS A 76 15.24 9.47 13.96
N LEU A 77 14.76 8.23 13.90
CA LEU A 77 13.71 7.75 14.81
C LEU A 77 14.24 7.79 16.25
N ARG A 78 13.66 8.65 17.11
CA ARG A 78 14.05 8.77 18.53
C ARG A 78 13.00 8.14 19.45
N ASN A 79 13.47 7.51 20.53
CA ASN A 79 12.71 7.00 21.68
C ASN A 79 11.81 5.76 21.44
N CYS A 80 11.74 4.88 22.44
CA CYS A 80 10.95 3.66 22.34
C CYS A 80 9.44 3.88 22.47
N ASP A 81 9.02 4.89 23.22
CA ASP A 81 7.61 5.34 23.32
C ASP A 81 7.02 5.68 21.94
N GLN A 82 7.90 5.85 20.94
CA GLN A 82 7.57 6.11 19.54
C GLN A 82 7.68 4.89 18.61
N ILE A 83 8.00 3.67 19.08
CA ILE A 83 7.82 2.47 18.23
C ILE A 83 6.31 2.20 17.99
N GLY A 84 5.44 2.62 18.93
CA GLY A 84 3.99 2.72 18.72
C GLY A 84 3.49 4.08 18.18
N LYS A 85 4.39 5.04 17.95
CA LYS A 85 4.12 6.39 17.42
C LYS A 85 5.30 6.89 16.57
N VAL A 86 5.60 6.16 15.49
CA VAL A 86 6.74 6.45 14.61
C VAL A 86 6.37 7.67 13.77
N TYR A 87 6.56 8.88 14.28
CA TYR A 87 5.87 10.10 13.82
C TYR A 87 5.97 10.42 12.31
N ASP A 88 6.87 9.80 11.55
CA ASP A 88 7.00 9.95 10.09
C ASP A 88 6.98 8.61 9.31
N CYS A 89 6.07 7.70 9.69
CA CYS A 89 5.64 6.61 8.81
C CYS A 89 4.12 6.64 8.58
N ALA A 90 3.66 6.15 7.42
CA ALA A 90 2.26 6.20 7.03
C ALA A 90 1.30 5.55 8.07
N ALA A 91 1.76 4.50 8.75
CA ALA A 91 0.98 3.79 9.77
C ALA A 91 0.73 4.62 11.05
N SER A 92 1.65 5.51 11.45
CA SER A 92 1.47 6.34 12.65
C SER A 92 0.58 7.55 12.37
N ARG A 93 0.72 8.18 11.20
CA ARG A 93 -0.08 9.34 10.79
C ARG A 93 -1.57 9.01 10.74
N ARG A 94 -1.94 7.78 10.40
CA ARG A 94 -3.31 7.25 10.53
C ARG A 94 -3.87 7.36 11.96
N ALA A 95 -3.04 7.22 13.00
CA ALA A 95 -3.46 7.32 14.40
C ALA A 95 -3.49 8.77 14.94
N ASP A 96 -2.84 9.71 14.25
CA ASP A 96 -2.70 11.10 14.67
C ASP A 96 -3.41 12.12 13.75
N MET A 97 -4.27 11.67 12.82
CA MET A 97 -5.22 12.55 12.12
C MET A 97 -6.02 13.40 13.13
N PRO A 98 -5.83 14.74 13.16
CA PRO A 98 -6.25 15.56 14.31
C PRO A 98 -7.77 15.63 14.50
N ASN A 99 -8.54 15.41 13.43
CA ASN A 99 -9.99 15.48 13.43
C ASN A 99 -10.64 14.15 13.83
N PHE A 100 -9.99 13.00 13.60
CA PHE A 100 -10.57 11.69 13.92
C PHE A 100 -10.80 11.48 15.43
N LYS A 101 -9.91 12.01 16.27
CA LYS A 101 -10.06 11.97 17.74
C LYS A 101 -11.21 12.86 18.25
N GLN A 102 -11.66 13.82 17.44
CA GLN A 102 -12.80 14.70 17.75
C GLN A 102 -14.15 14.08 17.34
N LEU A 103 -14.14 12.92 16.67
CA LEU A 103 -15.33 12.15 16.29
C LEU A 103 -15.41 10.85 17.14
N PRO A 104 -15.68 10.93 18.46
CA PRO A 104 -15.52 9.81 19.42
C PRO A 104 -16.48 8.62 19.23
N ARG A 105 -17.23 8.57 18.13
CA ARG A 105 -18.17 7.50 17.77
C ARG A 105 -17.91 6.91 16.38
N LEU A 106 -16.99 7.48 15.60
CA LEU A 106 -16.71 7.03 14.24
C LEU A 106 -15.79 5.82 14.26
N LYS A 107 -16.33 4.64 13.87
CA LYS A 107 -15.53 3.43 13.68
C LYS A 107 -15.41 3.16 12.18
N VAL A 108 -14.23 3.41 11.62
CA VAL A 108 -13.90 3.00 10.25
C VAL A 108 -13.51 1.53 10.29
N LEU A 109 -14.18 0.72 9.48
CA LEU A 109 -13.79 -0.65 9.16
C LEU A 109 -13.25 -0.65 7.73
N MET A 110 -12.15 -1.37 7.52
CA MET A 110 -11.43 -1.40 6.25
C MET A 110 -11.30 -2.86 5.84
N GLY A 111 -11.93 -3.21 4.72
CA GLY A 111 -11.73 -4.47 4.03
C GLY A 111 -10.71 -4.29 2.92
N PHE A 112 -10.04 -5.38 2.55
CA PHE A 112 -9.17 -5.43 1.39
C PHE A 112 -9.52 -6.69 0.62
N GLU A 113 -9.62 -6.56 -0.69
CA GLU A 113 -9.48 -7.70 -1.60
C GLU A 113 -8.07 -7.62 -2.17
N ILE A 114 -7.41 -8.76 -2.28
CA ILE A 114 -6.00 -8.80 -2.65
C ILE A 114 -5.94 -9.51 -4.00
N GLU A 115 -5.89 -8.73 -5.09
CA GLU A 115 -5.65 -9.21 -6.46
C GLU A 115 -4.13 -9.36 -6.77
N PHE A 116 -3.82 -10.19 -7.78
CA PHE A 116 -3.16 -11.46 -7.44
C PHE A 116 -2.81 -12.22 -8.75
N VAL A 117 -1.52 -12.37 -9.15
CA VAL A 117 -1.06 -13.12 -10.37
C VAL A 117 0.14 -14.11 -10.16
N LEU A 118 -0.07 -15.43 -10.36
CA LEU A 118 0.89 -16.55 -10.23
C LEU A 118 1.68 -16.70 -11.52
N LEU A 119 2.99 -16.85 -11.37
CA LEU A 119 3.94 -16.90 -12.46
C LEU A 119 4.91 -18.07 -12.29
N ASP A 120 5.27 -18.75 -13.37
CA ASP A 120 6.34 -19.76 -13.33
C ASP A 120 7.73 -19.14 -13.07
N ASP A 121 8.77 -19.98 -13.05
CA ASP A 121 10.16 -19.56 -12.85
C ASP A 121 10.71 -18.67 -13.98
N VAL A 122 10.05 -18.68 -15.16
CA VAL A 122 10.33 -17.88 -16.35
C VAL A 122 9.36 -16.68 -16.49
N PHE A 123 8.55 -16.41 -15.48
CA PHE A 123 7.55 -15.34 -15.41
C PHE A 123 6.35 -15.44 -16.38
N ASN A 124 6.03 -16.63 -16.90
CA ASN A 124 4.78 -16.86 -17.63
C ASN A 124 3.61 -17.03 -16.66
N LEU A 125 2.41 -16.63 -17.09
CA LEU A 125 1.16 -16.89 -16.36
C LEU A 125 0.96 -18.40 -16.16
N ALA A 126 0.61 -18.81 -14.93
CA ALA A 126 0.09 -20.15 -14.70
C ALA A 126 -1.14 -20.38 -15.59
N THR A 127 -1.12 -21.43 -16.42
CA THR A 127 -2.13 -21.66 -17.47
C THR A 127 -3.38 -22.39 -16.95
N SER A 128 -3.33 -22.96 -15.75
CA SER A 128 -4.45 -23.62 -15.09
C SER A 128 -4.20 -23.80 -13.58
N ILE A 129 -5.26 -23.73 -12.79
CA ILE A 129 -5.28 -24.30 -11.43
C ILE A 129 -5.19 -25.82 -11.55
N ASP A 130 -4.01 -26.37 -11.31
CA ASP A 130 -3.84 -27.80 -11.10
C ASP A 130 -3.89 -28.15 -9.61
N ARG A 131 -3.63 -29.42 -9.27
CA ARG A 131 -3.56 -29.86 -7.87
C ARG A 131 -2.40 -29.26 -7.07
N GLN A 132 -1.37 -28.72 -7.72
CA GLN A 132 -0.23 -28.09 -7.04
C GLN A 132 -0.59 -26.67 -6.60
N ASN A 133 -1.31 -25.91 -7.44
CA ASN A 133 -1.81 -24.59 -7.07
C ASN A 133 -2.80 -24.64 -5.89
N LEU A 134 -3.63 -25.70 -5.78
CA LEU A 134 -4.51 -25.87 -4.62
C LEU A 134 -3.75 -26.00 -3.28
N ILE A 135 -2.62 -26.70 -3.25
CA ILE A 135 -1.77 -26.82 -2.04
C ILE A 135 -1.25 -25.44 -1.60
N ILE A 136 -0.92 -24.58 -2.57
CA ILE A 136 -0.52 -23.19 -2.30
C ILE A 136 -1.66 -22.44 -1.61
N PHE A 137 -2.90 -22.54 -2.10
CA PHE A 137 -4.07 -21.90 -1.48
C PHE A 137 -4.42 -22.46 -0.10
N GLU A 138 -4.26 -23.76 0.13
CA GLU A 138 -4.44 -24.37 1.45
C GLU A 138 -3.39 -23.85 2.46
N GLU A 139 -2.09 -23.79 2.08
CA GLU A 139 -1.04 -23.18 2.92
C GLU A 139 -1.32 -21.69 3.20
N ILE A 140 -1.89 -20.96 2.23
CA ILE A 140 -2.24 -19.54 2.35
C ILE A 140 -3.33 -19.34 3.39
N ILE A 141 -4.43 -20.08 3.26
CA ILE A 141 -5.60 -19.98 4.15
C ILE A 141 -5.16 -20.33 5.57
N ALA A 142 -4.43 -21.44 5.75
CA ALA A 142 -3.89 -21.83 7.05
C ALA A 142 -2.97 -20.74 7.66
N ALA A 143 -2.13 -20.07 6.86
CA ALA A 143 -1.28 -18.98 7.35
C ALA A 143 -2.07 -17.73 7.76
N LEU A 144 -3.18 -17.44 7.08
CA LEU A 144 -4.09 -16.34 7.41
C LEU A 144 -4.90 -16.65 8.67
N GLU A 145 -5.42 -17.86 8.81
CA GLU A 145 -6.12 -18.35 10.01
C GLU A 145 -5.21 -18.34 11.26
N ILE A 146 -3.97 -18.82 11.15
CA ILE A 146 -2.96 -18.72 12.23
C ILE A 146 -2.70 -17.25 12.61
N SER A 147 -2.78 -16.34 11.64
CA SER A 147 -2.67 -14.89 11.82
C SER A 147 -3.97 -14.22 12.30
N ARG A 148 -5.03 -15.00 12.54
CA ARG A 148 -6.40 -14.55 12.91
C ARG A 148 -7.02 -13.60 11.89
N ILE A 149 -6.80 -13.89 10.62
CA ILE A 149 -7.45 -13.23 9.49
C ILE A 149 -8.45 -14.23 8.91
N ASP A 150 -9.74 -13.98 9.15
CA ASP A 150 -10.82 -14.84 8.66
C ASP A 150 -10.90 -14.75 7.13
N VAL A 151 -10.88 -15.89 6.43
CA VAL A 151 -11.05 -15.98 4.98
C VAL A 151 -12.45 -16.51 4.68
N TYR A 152 -13.36 -15.61 4.27
CA TYR A 152 -14.77 -15.96 4.02
C TYR A 152 -15.03 -16.48 2.61
N TYR A 153 -14.28 -15.96 1.64
CA TYR A 153 -14.44 -16.30 0.23
C TYR A 153 -13.07 -16.31 -0.43
N PHE A 154 -12.82 -17.34 -1.22
CA PHE A 154 -11.67 -17.45 -2.07
C PHE A 154 -12.17 -17.70 -3.48
N HIS A 155 -11.79 -16.84 -4.42
CA HIS A 155 -12.27 -16.94 -5.80
C HIS A 155 -11.17 -16.65 -6.80
N THR A 156 -11.36 -17.23 -7.96
CA THR A 156 -10.41 -17.20 -9.06
C THR A 156 -11.03 -16.32 -10.13
N GLU A 157 -10.73 -15.02 -10.03
CA GLU A 157 -10.75 -14.14 -11.19
C GLU A 157 -9.78 -14.68 -12.26
N ILE A 158 -9.69 -14.04 -13.42
CA ILE A 158 -8.89 -14.52 -14.55
C ILE A 158 -7.34 -14.37 -14.31
N ALA A 159 -6.90 -14.21 -13.04
CA ALA A 159 -5.54 -14.43 -12.54
C ALA A 159 -5.49 -14.74 -10.98
N GLU A 160 -4.51 -15.54 -10.50
CA GLU A 160 -4.39 -16.21 -9.16
C GLU A 160 -3.13 -15.81 -8.32
N THR A 161 -2.88 -16.07 -7.00
CA THR A 161 -1.58 -15.70 -6.30
C THR A 161 -1.29 -16.10 -4.83
N ILE A 162 0.00 -16.01 -4.43
CA ILE A 162 0.55 -15.35 -3.19
C ILE A 162 2.06 -15.61 -3.04
N ARG A 163 2.83 -14.55 -2.75
CA ARG A 163 4.29 -14.53 -3.02
C ARG A 163 5.13 -15.45 -2.14
N THR A 164 4.87 -15.51 -0.85
CA THR A 164 5.76 -16.21 0.09
C THR A 164 5.66 -17.73 0.00
N ILE A 165 4.45 -18.25 -0.21
CA ILE A 165 4.20 -19.69 -0.32
C ILE A 165 4.56 -20.17 -1.72
N SER A 166 4.15 -19.44 -2.77
CA SER A 166 4.54 -19.74 -4.15
C SER A 166 6.05 -19.92 -4.33
N ILE A 167 6.89 -19.07 -3.71
CA ILE A 167 8.36 -19.17 -3.82
C ILE A 167 8.89 -20.53 -3.31
N ARG A 168 8.25 -21.16 -2.31
CA ARG A 168 8.65 -22.51 -1.84
C ARG A 168 8.35 -23.60 -2.87
N HIS A 169 7.34 -23.37 -3.69
CA HIS A 169 6.88 -24.25 -4.77
C HIS A 169 7.45 -23.84 -6.14
N GLY A 170 8.48 -22.96 -6.17
CA GLY A 170 9.14 -22.50 -7.41
C GLY A 170 8.41 -21.41 -8.18
N ILE A 171 7.26 -20.93 -7.68
CA ILE A 171 6.34 -20.03 -8.37
C ILE A 171 6.56 -18.58 -7.88
N ARG A 172 6.58 -17.63 -8.80
CA ARG A 172 6.69 -16.18 -8.55
C ARG A 172 5.32 -15.51 -8.60
N VAL A 173 5.24 -14.28 -8.11
CA VAL A 173 3.94 -13.62 -7.86
C VAL A 173 4.01 -12.10 -7.96
N SER A 174 2.93 -11.52 -8.50
CA SER A 174 2.60 -10.10 -8.39
C SER A 174 1.29 -9.87 -7.60
N MET A 175 1.15 -8.71 -6.97
CA MET A 175 -0.01 -8.34 -6.15
C MET A 175 -0.48 -6.91 -6.45
N THR A 176 -1.80 -6.71 -6.49
CA THR A 176 -2.49 -5.41 -6.61
C THR A 176 -3.68 -5.40 -5.64
N PRO A 177 -3.66 -4.66 -4.52
CA PRO A 177 -4.81 -4.61 -3.61
C PRO A 177 -5.94 -3.75 -4.17
N ASN A 178 -7.19 -4.17 -3.97
CA ASN A 178 -8.39 -3.33 -4.08
C ASN A 178 -8.87 -2.96 -2.66
N LEU A 179 -9.27 -1.69 -2.47
CA LEU A 179 -9.64 -1.14 -1.16
C LEU A 179 -11.17 -1.05 -0.98
N TYR A 180 -11.69 -1.64 0.11
CA TYR A 180 -13.09 -1.53 0.50
C TYR A 180 -13.24 -0.75 1.82
N LEU A 181 -13.97 0.37 1.79
CA LEU A 181 -14.19 1.23 2.95
C LEU A 181 -15.62 1.09 3.47
N THR A 182 -15.78 0.75 4.75
CA THR A 182 -17.09 0.73 5.43
C THR A 182 -17.03 1.59 6.69
N VAL A 183 -17.83 2.65 6.72
CA VAL A 183 -17.87 3.58 7.85
C VAL A 183 -19.09 3.30 8.70
N CYS A 184 -18.89 2.85 9.94
CA CYS A 184 -19.99 2.63 10.86
C CYS A 184 -20.48 3.96 11.45
N LYS A 185 -21.79 4.21 11.36
CA LYS A 185 -22.51 5.35 11.98
C LYS A 185 -22.17 6.73 11.42
N MET A 186 -21.94 6.85 10.11
CA MET A 186 -21.86 8.14 9.42
C MET A 186 -22.88 8.20 8.30
N GLU A 187 -23.29 9.42 7.92
CA GLU A 187 -24.08 9.66 6.72
C GLU A 187 -23.25 9.28 5.48
N THR A 188 -23.66 8.22 4.79
CA THR A 188 -22.89 7.62 3.69
C THR A 188 -22.68 8.62 2.55
N ASP A 189 -23.65 9.48 2.29
CA ASP A 189 -23.59 10.47 1.22
C ASP A 189 -22.52 11.54 1.48
N SER A 190 -22.41 12.04 2.72
CA SER A 190 -21.33 12.97 3.09
C SER A 190 -19.94 12.33 3.03
N PHE A 191 -19.83 11.04 3.37
CA PHE A 191 -18.58 10.29 3.22
C PHE A 191 -18.18 10.15 1.74
N LEU A 192 -19.14 9.71 0.92
CA LEU A 192 -18.92 9.50 -0.51
C LEU A 192 -18.63 10.81 -1.23
N ALA A 193 -19.33 11.89 -0.91
CA ALA A 193 -19.05 13.23 -1.43
C ALA A 193 -17.61 13.68 -1.10
N GLY A 194 -17.13 13.42 0.12
CA GLY A 194 -15.74 13.70 0.51
C GLY A 194 -14.72 12.88 -0.30
N ILE A 195 -14.97 11.57 -0.51
CA ILE A 195 -14.12 10.73 -1.38
C ILE A 195 -14.11 11.26 -2.81
N LEU A 196 -15.28 11.55 -3.38
CA LEU A 196 -15.42 12.02 -4.76
C LEU A 196 -14.74 13.38 -4.96
N GLN A 197 -14.87 14.31 -4.01
CA GLN A 197 -14.17 15.60 -4.04
C GLN A 197 -12.64 15.44 -4.01
N LYS A 198 -12.14 14.40 -3.33
CA LYS A 198 -10.71 14.11 -3.16
C LYS A 198 -10.16 13.11 -4.17
N VAL A 199 -10.97 12.60 -5.11
CA VAL A 199 -10.59 11.45 -5.94
C VAL A 199 -9.32 11.68 -6.75
N GLY A 200 -9.07 12.91 -7.24
CA GLY A 200 -7.84 13.27 -7.96
C GLY A 200 -6.58 13.12 -7.09
N SER A 201 -6.62 13.66 -5.88
CA SER A 201 -5.55 13.54 -4.87
C SER A 201 -5.37 12.09 -4.40
N LEU A 202 -6.48 11.38 -4.16
CA LEU A 202 -6.48 9.99 -3.68
C LEU A 202 -5.94 9.02 -4.74
N CYS A 203 -6.19 9.25 -6.03
CA CYS A 203 -5.58 8.47 -7.12
C CYS A 203 -4.04 8.44 -7.02
N ALA A 204 -3.40 9.53 -6.59
CA ALA A 204 -1.94 9.56 -6.46
C ALA A 204 -1.41 8.66 -5.33
N PHE A 205 -2.25 8.22 -4.39
CA PHE A 205 -1.90 7.30 -3.30
C PHE A 205 -2.36 5.86 -3.57
N ASP A 206 -3.58 5.70 -4.10
CA ASP A 206 -4.22 4.40 -4.35
C ASP A 206 -3.69 3.73 -5.64
N MET A 207 -3.36 4.54 -6.64
CA MET A 207 -2.68 4.16 -7.86
C MET A 207 -1.30 4.84 -7.89
N PRO A 208 -0.35 4.45 -7.02
CA PRO A 208 0.88 5.21 -6.82
C PRO A 208 1.89 5.03 -7.96
N ASN A 209 1.80 3.95 -8.74
CA ASN A 209 2.79 3.60 -9.76
C ASN A 209 2.32 3.96 -11.17
N LEU A 210 3.22 4.30 -12.08
CA LEU A 210 2.85 4.70 -13.45
C LEU A 210 1.96 3.65 -14.15
N ASP A 211 2.30 2.37 -14.03
CA ASP A 211 1.56 1.25 -14.66
C ASP A 211 0.15 1.02 -14.09
N SER A 212 -0.17 1.56 -12.90
CA SER A 212 -1.53 1.50 -12.34
C SER A 212 -2.57 2.15 -13.26
N TYR A 213 -2.15 3.21 -13.97
CA TYR A 213 -2.99 3.95 -14.94
C TYR A 213 -3.08 3.28 -16.31
N TYR A 214 -2.33 2.20 -16.53
CA TYR A 214 -2.37 1.39 -17.75
C TYR A 214 -3.23 0.13 -17.59
N ARG A 215 -3.98 -0.05 -16.47
CA ARG A 215 -5.01 -1.11 -16.33
C ARG A 215 -5.85 -1.13 -17.63
N ARG A 216 -5.85 -2.28 -18.31
CA ARG A 216 -6.07 -2.37 -19.76
C ARG A 216 -7.35 -1.67 -20.20
N LYS A 217 -7.33 -1.10 -21.41
CA LYS A 217 -8.54 -0.63 -22.14
C LYS A 217 -9.44 -1.77 -22.62
N GLU A 218 -9.37 -2.94 -21.98
CA GLU A 218 -10.32 -4.02 -22.24
C GLU A 218 -11.71 -3.55 -21.77
N PRO A 219 -12.77 -3.80 -22.57
CA PRO A 219 -14.10 -3.32 -22.23
C PRO A 219 -14.60 -4.06 -20.98
N LEU A 220 -14.70 -3.33 -19.86
CA LEU A 220 -15.35 -3.81 -18.64
C LEU A 220 -16.72 -4.41 -18.98
N ASN A 221 -16.86 -5.72 -18.80
CA ASN A 221 -18.14 -6.43 -18.95
C ASN A 221 -18.93 -6.44 -17.63
N ILE A 222 -18.77 -5.41 -16.80
CA ILE A 222 -19.55 -5.22 -15.57
C ILE A 222 -20.96 -4.80 -15.96
N ARG A 223 -21.94 -5.67 -15.68
CA ARG A 223 -23.35 -5.30 -15.70
C ARG A 223 -23.72 -4.76 -14.31
N ASP A 224 -24.11 -3.48 -14.30
CA ASP A 224 -25.09 -2.86 -13.38
C ASP A 224 -25.12 -1.32 -13.55
N CYS A 225 -24.25 -0.76 -14.42
CA CYS A 225 -24.59 0.43 -15.20
C CYS A 225 -24.87 0.02 -16.65
N PRO A 226 -26.03 0.35 -17.27
CA PRO A 226 -26.30 0.06 -18.67
C PRO A 226 -25.44 0.89 -19.65
N ILE A 227 -24.65 1.84 -19.14
CA ILE A 227 -23.90 2.83 -19.90
C ILE A 227 -22.42 2.70 -19.56
N LEU A 228 -21.65 2.07 -20.46
CA LEU A 228 -20.20 1.97 -20.29
C LEU A 228 -19.53 3.31 -20.65
N ALA A 229 -18.99 4.02 -19.66
CA ALA A 229 -18.35 5.32 -19.85
C ALA A 229 -17.28 5.31 -20.97
N GLY A 230 -16.46 4.25 -21.04
CA GLY A 230 -15.42 4.08 -22.06
C GLY A 230 -15.91 3.84 -23.50
N LYS A 231 -17.22 3.62 -23.71
CA LYS A 231 -17.84 3.53 -25.05
C LYS A 231 -18.48 4.85 -25.50
N LEU A 232 -18.52 5.87 -24.63
CA LEU A 232 -19.06 7.18 -24.94
C LEU A 232 -17.94 8.16 -25.29
N GLY A 233 -18.18 9.03 -26.29
CA GLY A 233 -17.35 10.22 -26.48
C GLY A 233 -17.46 11.16 -25.27
N VAL A 234 -16.41 11.95 -24.97
CA VAL A 234 -16.31 12.75 -23.73
C VAL A 234 -17.55 13.62 -23.46
N GLY A 235 -18.11 14.27 -24.49
CA GLY A 235 -19.33 15.07 -24.35
C GLY A 235 -20.57 14.25 -24.01
N GLU A 236 -20.69 13.05 -24.58
CA GLU A 236 -21.80 12.13 -24.31
C GLU A 236 -21.67 11.48 -22.92
N ALA A 237 -20.45 11.11 -22.53
CA ALA A 237 -20.14 10.65 -21.18
C ALA A 237 -20.56 11.70 -20.14
N ARG A 238 -20.13 12.96 -20.30
CA ARG A 238 -20.55 14.06 -19.42
C ARG A 238 -22.07 14.27 -19.42
N ARG A 239 -22.76 14.12 -20.55
CA ARG A 239 -24.22 14.27 -20.65
C ARG A 239 -25.00 13.14 -19.98
N GLN A 240 -24.58 11.89 -20.14
CA GLN A 240 -25.27 10.73 -19.58
C GLN A 240 -24.90 10.51 -18.11
N LEU A 241 -23.60 10.56 -17.80
CA LEU A 241 -23.07 10.27 -16.47
C LEU A 241 -23.22 11.45 -15.50
N GLY A 242 -23.25 12.69 -16.02
CA GLY A 242 -23.53 13.88 -15.22
C GLY A 242 -24.90 13.88 -14.53
N LYS A 243 -25.87 13.12 -15.05
CA LYS A 243 -27.17 12.88 -14.39
C LYS A 243 -27.04 12.09 -13.07
N TYR A 244 -25.95 11.35 -12.92
CA TYR A 244 -25.58 10.60 -11.70
C TYR A 244 -24.48 11.33 -10.91
N GLY A 245 -24.25 12.62 -11.17
CA GLY A 245 -23.20 13.42 -10.50
C GLY A 245 -21.78 13.20 -11.03
N ILE A 246 -21.56 12.32 -12.01
CA ILE A 246 -20.23 12.03 -12.56
C ILE A 246 -19.90 13.06 -13.65
N THR A 247 -19.30 14.17 -13.25
CA THR A 247 -18.99 15.33 -14.11
C THR A 247 -17.56 15.36 -14.66
N GLU A 248 -16.66 14.58 -14.06
CA GLU A 248 -15.24 14.46 -14.40
C GLU A 248 -14.82 12.99 -14.60
N PRO A 249 -13.91 12.69 -15.54
CA PRO A 249 -13.29 11.38 -15.64
C PRO A 249 -12.24 11.19 -14.54
N MET A 250 -11.98 9.92 -14.18
CA MET A 250 -10.80 9.55 -13.39
C MET A 250 -9.52 10.05 -14.06
N ARG A 251 -8.52 10.46 -13.27
CA ARG A 251 -7.26 11.00 -13.80
C ARG A 251 -6.55 9.92 -14.63
N PRO A 252 -6.20 10.17 -15.90
CA PRO A 252 -5.74 9.13 -16.82
C PRO A 252 -4.24 8.81 -16.70
N LYS A 253 -3.50 9.50 -15.84
CA LYS A 253 -2.07 9.31 -15.62
C LYS A 253 -1.65 9.76 -14.22
N LEU A 254 -0.55 9.19 -13.72
CA LEU A 254 0.05 9.52 -12.43
C LEU A 254 0.39 11.01 -12.30
N GLU A 255 0.92 11.63 -13.35
CA GLU A 255 1.29 13.05 -13.36
C GLU A 255 0.12 13.95 -12.99
N VAL A 256 -1.05 13.71 -13.60
CA VAL A 256 -2.27 14.52 -13.37
C VAL A 256 -2.82 14.30 -11.95
N SER A 257 -2.67 13.09 -11.41
CA SER A 257 -3.02 12.81 -10.00
C SER A 257 -2.04 13.49 -9.04
N LEU A 258 -0.73 13.50 -9.34
CA LEU A 258 0.27 14.19 -8.53
C LEU A 258 0.07 15.70 -8.53
N ASP A 259 -0.29 16.29 -9.66
CA ASP A 259 -0.59 17.72 -9.73
C ASP A 259 -1.87 18.05 -8.92
N SER A 260 -2.91 17.21 -9.05
CA SER A 260 -4.11 17.31 -8.18
C SER A 260 -3.75 17.18 -6.69
N LEU A 261 -2.80 16.30 -6.35
CA LEU A 261 -2.33 16.11 -4.98
C LEU A 261 -1.54 17.31 -4.46
N LYS A 262 -0.63 17.90 -5.25
CA LYS A 262 0.20 19.08 -4.90
C LYS A 262 -0.65 20.30 -4.52
N GLU A 263 -1.82 20.44 -5.14
CA GLU A 263 -2.81 21.49 -4.86
C GLU A 263 -3.63 21.23 -3.57
N ASP A 264 -3.74 19.97 -3.14
CA ASP A 264 -4.57 19.56 -2.00
C ASP A 264 -3.88 19.77 -0.64
N LYS A 265 -4.05 20.96 -0.09
CA LYS A 265 -3.55 21.35 1.24
C LYS A 265 -4.12 20.55 2.40
N GLU A 266 -5.26 19.90 2.21
CA GLU A 266 -5.83 19.03 3.24
C GLU A 266 -5.07 17.69 3.28
N CYS A 267 -4.77 17.11 2.11
CA CYS A 267 -3.90 15.94 2.01
C CYS A 267 -2.48 16.25 2.52
N GLU A 268 -1.90 17.41 2.20
CA GLU A 268 -0.62 17.86 2.78
C GLU A 268 -0.69 17.89 4.32
N THR A 269 -1.78 18.42 4.88
CA THR A 269 -2.01 18.49 6.33
C THR A 269 -2.18 17.10 6.96
N TRP A 270 -2.87 16.17 6.31
CA TRP A 270 -3.09 14.80 6.80
C TRP A 270 -1.79 13.98 6.86
N PHE A 271 -0.95 14.07 5.84
CA PHE A 271 0.34 13.38 5.78
C PHE A 271 1.42 14.09 6.59
N GLY A 272 1.35 15.43 6.68
CA GLY A 272 2.39 16.31 7.18
C GLY A 272 3.36 16.72 6.07
N SER A 273 3.69 18.02 6.00
CA SER A 273 4.42 18.60 4.87
C SER A 273 5.76 17.95 4.54
N GLU A 274 6.55 17.48 5.52
CA GLU A 274 7.82 16.77 5.25
C GLU A 274 7.59 15.43 4.56
N LEU A 275 6.64 14.64 5.07
CA LEU A 275 6.26 13.33 4.51
C LEU A 275 5.68 13.47 3.10
N PHE A 276 4.80 14.46 2.94
CA PHE A 276 4.16 14.80 1.68
C PHE A 276 5.17 15.27 0.63
N ALA A 277 6.10 16.16 1.01
CA ALA A 277 7.12 16.68 0.09
C ALA A 277 8.06 15.57 -0.42
N GLU A 278 8.52 14.67 0.46
CA GLU A 278 9.33 13.52 0.03
C GLU A 278 8.54 12.52 -0.82
N TYR A 279 7.25 12.28 -0.52
CA TYR A 279 6.38 11.45 -1.37
C TYR A 279 6.25 12.01 -2.79
N VAL A 280 5.86 13.29 -2.91
CA VAL A 280 5.70 13.97 -4.20
C VAL A 280 7.00 13.95 -4.99
N LYS A 281 8.12 14.31 -4.36
CA LYS A 281 9.47 14.30 -4.95
C LYS A 281 9.89 12.93 -5.49
N VAL A 282 9.55 11.84 -4.79
CA VAL A 282 9.81 10.47 -5.27
C VAL A 282 8.97 10.16 -6.50
N LYS A 283 7.68 10.51 -6.48
CA LYS A 283 6.75 10.21 -7.57
C LYS A 283 6.97 11.08 -8.81
N ASP A 284 7.37 12.34 -8.65
CA ASP A 284 7.87 13.17 -9.75
C ASP A 284 9.14 12.55 -10.40
N LYS A 285 10.05 11.97 -9.60
CA LYS A 285 11.23 11.24 -10.11
C LYS A 285 10.93 9.85 -10.68
N GLU A 286 9.81 9.23 -10.31
CA GLU A 286 9.29 8.03 -10.96
C GLU A 286 8.75 8.38 -12.35
N VAL A 287 7.90 9.41 -12.43
CA VAL A 287 7.36 10.00 -13.66
C VAL A 287 8.48 10.40 -14.65
N GLU A 288 9.47 11.16 -14.20
CA GLU A 288 10.59 11.63 -15.03
C GLU A 288 11.35 10.46 -15.68
N HIS A 289 11.52 9.36 -14.93
CA HIS A 289 12.24 8.19 -15.40
C HIS A 289 11.42 7.31 -16.33
N PHE A 290 10.14 7.10 -16.01
CA PHE A 290 9.31 6.08 -16.66
C PHE A 290 8.40 6.59 -17.77
N SER A 291 8.14 7.89 -17.84
CA SER A 291 7.35 8.51 -18.93
C SER A 291 7.96 8.31 -20.31
N GLY A 292 9.29 8.18 -20.40
CA GLY A 292 10.03 7.88 -21.63
C GLY A 292 10.11 6.39 -22.01
N MET A 293 9.54 5.48 -21.22
CA MET A 293 9.59 4.03 -21.46
C MET A 293 8.26 3.49 -22.01
N THR A 294 8.34 2.46 -22.86
CA THR A 294 7.16 1.67 -23.24
C THR A 294 6.67 0.81 -22.07
N GLU A 295 5.41 0.39 -22.10
CA GLU A 295 4.83 -0.55 -21.12
C GLU A 295 5.70 -1.81 -20.96
N GLU A 296 6.17 -2.39 -22.08
CA GLU A 296 7.06 -3.55 -22.06
C GLU A 296 8.41 -3.25 -21.39
N GLN A 297 9.02 -2.10 -21.69
CA GLN A 297 10.29 -1.70 -21.04
C GLN A 297 10.12 -1.51 -19.53
N ARG A 298 8.99 -0.97 -19.08
CA ARG A 298 8.67 -0.85 -17.64
C ARG A 298 8.46 -2.21 -17.02
N ARG A 299 7.66 -3.08 -17.64
CA ARG A 299 7.44 -4.48 -17.22
C ARG A 299 8.77 -5.20 -17.04
N GLN A 300 9.66 -5.17 -18.03
CA GLN A 300 10.99 -5.80 -17.95
C GLN A 300 11.85 -5.20 -16.81
N LYS A 301 11.83 -3.87 -16.60
CA LYS A 301 12.49 -3.28 -15.43
C LYS A 301 11.92 -3.76 -14.11
N PHE A 302 10.59 -3.82 -13.97
CA PHE A 302 9.94 -4.33 -12.76
C PHE A 302 10.35 -5.78 -12.47
N LEU A 303 10.43 -6.66 -13.49
CA LEU A 303 10.89 -8.04 -13.33
C LEU A 303 12.37 -8.15 -12.90
N VAL A 304 13.22 -7.19 -13.26
CA VAL A 304 14.63 -7.14 -12.80
C VAL A 304 14.76 -6.69 -11.34
N TYR A 305 13.80 -5.92 -10.82
CA TYR A 305 13.82 -5.42 -9.44
C TYR A 305 13.17 -6.35 -8.40
N PHE A 306 12.43 -7.41 -8.80
CA PHE A 306 11.51 -8.16 -7.93
C PHE A 306 11.55 -9.71 -8.05
#